data_AF-A0A9R0IWP3-F1
#
_entry.id   AF-A0A9R0IWP3-F1
#
_cell.length_a   1.000
_cell.length_b   1.000
_cell.length_c   1.000
_cell.angle_alpha   90.00
_cell.angle_beta   90.00
_cell.angle_gamma   90.00
#
_symmetry.space_group_name_H-M   'P 1'
#
loop_
_entity.id
_entity.type
_entity.pdbx_description
1 polymer ?
#
loop_
_entity_poly.entity_id
_entity_poly.type
_entity_poly.pdbx_seq_one_letter_code
_entity_poly.pdbx_strand_id
1 'polypeptide(L)'
;MAAATCRNTDIWAWIQNLPPLTQWKKDSMSICICSSNSSLATLSLNITKNISTKSISFSIFANFSLPVSLWTSKPIYVLSPSTNLLGDENTIYYLISIFIQDVFKYGPTKNINPIKIPKIDPTYNLKHIFNVSILTLVFLVCIYEAPTDLRFNCLKALKDQLSTMESREASKLLMRILGSNIEQQWMRCLNLAITNWKMELKAANQILKGPSPLFSHGFSTTGLWKVQLYCPIITMEIENTSGSADERLAFSLNYHHLEGVIQLNYKAIVKEKWIEVMVNIDNIRLDVVRLVSEKLLKDRGAGAAEKHFPSRMSLQLTPGPQTDILSVSVSKSSENPKKEIEIEKTIEGSFEPLNKVGVQVSAGETTTRVFKPWKFEETAKGDSGGLNWFLHDSNDGREVFSSKPSPMKMFQPKAWFKHRYSNAYRPFTRQGGVIFAGDQYGETVCWKVDKSAIGKRSMEWELSGCIGLTYWPNRYRTLYNETRRAEFKETLQLTLV
;
A
#
# COMPACT_ATOMS: atom_id res chain seq x y z
N MET A 1 -0.18 43.95 9.49
CA MET A 1 -0.74 43.31 8.27
C MET A 1 -0.82 41.82 8.55
N ALA A 2 -2.02 41.31 8.85
CA ALA A 2 -2.18 39.93 9.33
C ALA A 2 -1.90 38.95 8.18
N ALA A 3 -0.93 38.06 8.36
CA ALA A 3 -0.67 36.96 7.44
C ALA A 3 -1.91 36.06 7.40
N ALA A 4 -2.65 36.09 6.30
CA ALA A 4 -3.75 35.17 6.08
C ALA A 4 -3.16 33.75 5.99
N THR A 5 -3.37 32.97 7.06
CA THR A 5 -3.13 31.54 7.02
C THR A 5 -4.14 30.94 6.05
N CYS A 6 -3.67 30.30 4.97
CA CYS A 6 -4.56 29.63 4.02
C CYS A 6 -5.24 28.46 4.78
N ARG A 7 -6.47 28.69 5.27
CA ARG A 7 -7.28 27.69 5.96
C ARG A 7 -7.83 26.69 4.93
N ASN A 8 -7.98 25.44 5.36
CA ASN A 8 -8.52 24.27 4.66
C ASN A 8 -9.18 24.61 3.30
N THR A 9 -8.45 24.42 2.20
CA THR A 9 -8.85 24.93 0.88
C THR A 9 -9.87 23.99 0.24
N ASP A 10 -11.15 24.33 0.37
CA ASP A 10 -12.24 23.66 -0.35
C ASP A 10 -12.30 24.20 -1.79
N ILE A 11 -11.52 23.57 -2.67
CA ILE A 11 -11.39 23.99 -4.08
C ILE A 11 -12.72 23.85 -4.81
N TRP A 12 -13.49 22.80 -4.53
CA TRP A 12 -14.83 22.64 -5.07
C TRP A 12 -15.73 23.83 -4.74
N ALA A 13 -15.85 24.19 -3.46
CA ALA A 13 -16.68 25.31 -3.03
C ALA A 13 -16.19 26.64 -3.61
N TRP A 14 -14.88 26.83 -3.72
CA TRP A 14 -14.32 28.00 -4.41
C TRP A 14 -14.79 28.10 -5.85
N ILE A 15 -14.68 27.02 -6.63
CA ILE A 15 -15.10 27.01 -8.04
C ILE A 15 -16.62 27.21 -8.17
N GLN A 16 -17.43 26.62 -7.29
CA GLN A 16 -18.89 26.81 -7.31
C GLN A 16 -19.30 28.26 -7.05
N ASN A 17 -18.53 28.98 -6.24
CA ASN A 17 -18.78 30.38 -5.91
C ASN A 17 -18.19 31.37 -6.92
N LEU A 18 -17.52 30.90 -7.98
CA LEU A 18 -17.04 31.77 -9.05
C LEU A 18 -18.24 32.27 -9.88
N PRO A 19 -18.24 33.54 -10.30
CA PRO A 19 -19.27 34.04 -11.20
C PRO A 19 -19.18 33.33 -12.57
N PRO A 20 -20.23 33.38 -13.41
CA PRO A 20 -20.18 32.91 -14.79
C PRO A 20 -19.00 33.53 -15.56
N LEU A 21 -18.44 32.79 -16.52
CA LEU A 21 -17.21 33.19 -17.24
C LEU A 21 -17.36 34.53 -17.98
N THR A 22 -18.57 34.83 -18.43
CA THR A 22 -18.93 36.11 -19.06
C THR A 22 -18.80 37.30 -18.13
N GLN A 23 -18.93 37.09 -16.81
CA GLN A 23 -18.88 38.13 -15.78
C GLN A 23 -17.48 38.30 -15.18
N TRP A 24 -16.50 37.49 -15.58
CA TRP A 24 -15.13 37.60 -15.08
C TRP A 24 -14.46 38.88 -15.62
N LYS A 25 -14.11 39.79 -14.71
CA LYS A 25 -13.39 41.04 -15.01
C LYS A 25 -11.94 40.83 -15.45
N LYS A 26 -11.32 39.72 -15.03
CA LYS A 26 -9.96 39.31 -15.40
C LYS A 26 -10.02 38.00 -16.18
N ASP A 27 -8.99 37.73 -16.97
CA ASP A 27 -8.86 36.46 -17.70
C ASP A 27 -8.48 35.28 -16.80
N SER A 28 -8.16 35.54 -15.54
CA SER A 28 -7.80 34.53 -14.56
C SER A 28 -8.44 34.76 -13.19
N MET A 29 -8.86 33.67 -12.55
CA MET A 29 -9.23 33.62 -11.14
C MET A 29 -8.24 32.75 -10.38
N SER A 30 -7.89 33.11 -9.15
CA SER A 30 -6.90 32.37 -8.35
C SER A 30 -7.34 32.13 -6.91
N ILE A 31 -6.85 31.04 -6.32
CA ILE A 31 -6.97 30.73 -4.89
C ILE A 31 -5.62 30.28 -4.33
N CYS A 32 -5.29 30.75 -3.12
CA CYS A 32 -4.13 30.24 -2.38
C CYS A 32 -4.41 28.82 -1.88
N ILE A 33 -3.50 27.89 -2.18
CA ILE A 33 -3.49 26.55 -1.58
C ILE A 33 -2.65 26.55 -0.31
N CYS A 34 -1.43 27.11 -0.39
CA CYS A 34 -0.51 27.21 0.74
C CYS A 34 0.35 28.47 0.64
N SER A 35 0.75 28.99 1.79
CA SER A 35 1.67 30.12 1.92
C SER A 35 2.86 29.72 2.78
N SER A 36 4.02 30.31 2.50
CA SER A 36 5.18 30.21 3.37
C SER A 36 5.14 31.36 4.38
N ASN A 37 5.37 31.08 5.67
CA ASN A 37 5.38 32.14 6.69
C ASN A 37 6.62 33.04 6.61
N SER A 38 7.69 32.59 5.96
CA SER A 38 9.00 33.25 5.91
C SER A 38 9.30 33.97 4.61
N SER A 39 8.62 33.61 3.52
CA SER A 39 8.75 34.22 2.20
C SER A 39 7.35 34.59 1.73
N LEU A 40 7.18 35.70 1.00
CA LEU A 40 5.91 36.06 0.33
C LEU A 40 5.49 35.03 -0.75
N ALA A 41 6.16 33.87 -0.79
CA ALA A 41 5.94 32.80 -1.72
C ALA A 41 4.63 32.05 -1.38
N THR A 42 3.76 31.92 -2.38
CA THR A 42 2.50 31.20 -2.26
C THR A 42 2.34 30.19 -3.39
N LEU A 43 1.73 29.06 -3.09
CA LEU A 43 1.23 28.14 -4.12
C LEU A 43 -0.23 28.50 -4.38
N SER A 44 -0.57 28.76 -5.63
CA SER A 44 -1.93 29.11 -6.02
C SER A 44 -2.43 28.23 -7.16
N LEU A 45 -3.72 27.95 -7.14
CA LEU A 45 -4.43 27.37 -8.26
C LEU A 45 -5.11 28.49 -9.04
N ASN A 46 -4.80 28.55 -10.34
CA ASN A 46 -5.34 29.53 -11.26
C ASN A 46 -6.24 28.84 -12.28
N ILE A 47 -7.35 29.48 -12.60
CA ILE A 47 -8.24 29.12 -13.70
C ILE A 47 -8.16 30.25 -14.71
N THR A 48 -7.68 29.95 -15.92
CA THR A 48 -7.56 30.93 -17.01
C THR A 48 -8.60 30.65 -18.07
N LYS A 49 -9.38 31.67 -18.43
CA LYS A 49 -10.33 31.59 -19.55
C LYS A 49 -9.66 32.05 -20.83
N ASN A 50 -9.94 31.34 -21.92
CA ASN A 50 -9.62 31.79 -23.27
C ASN A 50 -10.93 32.00 -24.03
N ILE A 51 -11.24 33.27 -24.29
CA ILE A 51 -12.48 33.69 -24.95
C ILE A 51 -12.51 33.23 -26.42
N SER A 52 -11.35 33.23 -27.10
CA SER A 52 -11.26 32.87 -28.52
C SER A 52 -11.61 31.40 -28.79
N THR A 53 -11.14 30.50 -27.93
CA THR A 53 -11.34 29.04 -28.06
C THR A 53 -12.49 28.52 -27.19
N LYS A 54 -13.20 29.40 -26.46
CA LYS A 54 -14.22 29.04 -25.46
C LYS A 54 -13.74 27.93 -24.52
N SER A 55 -12.50 28.03 -24.08
CA SER A 55 -11.85 27.01 -23.27
C SER A 55 -11.32 27.55 -21.96
N ILE A 56 -11.17 26.67 -20.99
CA ILE A 56 -10.58 26.96 -19.68
C ILE A 56 -9.39 26.04 -19.45
N SER A 57 -8.34 26.56 -18.84
CA SER A 57 -7.24 25.76 -18.31
C SER A 57 -7.04 26.01 -16.83
N PHE A 58 -6.67 24.96 -16.11
CA PHE A 58 -6.26 25.01 -14.73
C PHE A 58 -4.74 25.03 -14.68
N SER A 59 -4.15 25.76 -13.74
CA SER A 59 -2.70 25.85 -13.61
C SER A 59 -2.31 26.01 -12.15
N ILE A 60 -1.23 25.36 -11.74
CA ILE A 60 -0.65 25.52 -10.41
C ILE A 60 0.57 26.42 -10.55
N PHE A 61 0.56 27.54 -9.85
CA PHE A 61 1.62 28.53 -9.86
C PHE A 61 2.31 28.63 -8.50
N ALA A 62 3.63 28.73 -8.51
CA ALA A 62 4.39 29.25 -7.40
C ALA A 62 4.61 30.75 -7.61
N ASN A 63 3.94 31.56 -6.79
CA ASN A 63 4.03 33.01 -6.87
C ASN A 63 5.18 33.48 -5.97
N PHE A 64 6.28 33.90 -6.58
CA PHE A 64 7.34 34.68 -5.94
C PHE A 64 7.22 36.15 -6.39
N SER A 65 8.34 36.87 -6.52
CA SER A 65 8.39 38.14 -7.26
C SER A 65 7.99 37.96 -8.73
N LEU A 66 8.29 36.80 -9.31
CA LEU A 66 7.82 36.37 -10.63
C LEU A 66 7.05 35.03 -10.49
N PRO A 67 5.84 34.90 -11.07
CA PRO A 67 5.07 33.67 -10.99
C PRO A 67 5.68 32.59 -11.89
N VAL A 68 5.88 31.39 -11.34
CA VAL A 68 6.38 30.22 -12.08
C VAL A 68 5.24 29.22 -12.23
N SER A 69 4.90 28.85 -13.47
CA SER A 69 3.93 27.79 -13.74
C SER A 69 4.57 26.43 -13.48
N LEU A 70 4.01 25.67 -12.54
CA LEU A 70 4.49 24.33 -12.19
C LEU A 70 3.72 23.25 -12.93
N TRP A 71 2.44 23.50 -13.22
CA TRP A 71 1.57 22.57 -13.93
C TRP A 71 0.49 23.32 -14.67
N THR A 72 0.07 22.81 -15.83
CA THR A 72 -1.04 23.35 -16.61
C THR A 72 -1.83 22.20 -17.23
N SER A 73 -3.15 22.24 -17.07
CA SER A 73 -4.07 21.26 -17.62
C SER A 73 -4.19 21.38 -19.14
N LYS A 74 -4.69 20.32 -19.78
CA LYS A 74 -5.24 20.44 -21.12
C LYS A 74 -6.44 21.43 -21.11
N PRO A 75 -6.68 22.15 -22.22
CA PRO A 75 -7.81 23.06 -22.31
C PRO A 75 -9.13 22.27 -22.28
N ILE A 76 -10.10 22.81 -21.54
CA ILE A 76 -11.43 22.23 -21.35
C ILE A 76 -12.41 23.12 -22.09
N TYR A 77 -13.10 22.56 -23.07
CA TYR A 77 -14.09 23.30 -23.87
C TYR A 77 -15.40 23.41 -23.09
N VAL A 78 -15.89 24.63 -22.94
CA VAL A 78 -17.11 24.91 -22.19
C VAL A 78 -18.28 24.97 -23.14
N LEU A 79 -19.31 24.14 -22.89
CA LEU A 79 -20.53 24.07 -23.71
C LEU A 79 -21.33 25.38 -23.67
N SER A 80 -21.43 26.01 -22.49
CA SER A 80 -22.05 27.32 -22.31
C SER A 80 -21.27 28.21 -21.33
N PRO A 81 -20.74 29.37 -21.75
CA PRO A 81 -19.97 30.26 -20.87
C PRO A 81 -20.82 31.05 -19.87
N SER A 82 -22.16 30.95 -19.96
CA SER A 82 -23.10 31.62 -19.04
C SER A 82 -23.46 30.80 -17.81
N THR A 83 -23.11 29.51 -17.76
CA THR A 83 -23.39 28.61 -16.63
C THR A 83 -22.19 28.50 -15.69
N ASN A 84 -22.46 28.13 -14.44
CA ASN A 84 -21.41 27.84 -13.46
C ASN A 84 -20.50 26.70 -13.95
N LEU A 85 -19.20 26.79 -13.65
CA LEU A 85 -18.17 25.88 -14.17
C LEU A 85 -18.36 24.41 -13.72
N LEU A 86 -18.96 24.21 -12.53
CA LEU A 86 -19.35 22.90 -12.00
C LEU A 86 -20.85 22.63 -12.14
N GLY A 87 -21.55 23.36 -13.02
CA GLY A 87 -22.99 23.17 -13.26
C GLY A 87 -23.34 21.97 -14.13
N ASP A 88 -22.36 21.41 -14.85
CA ASP A 88 -22.49 20.21 -15.68
C ASP A 88 -21.66 19.06 -15.10
N GLU A 89 -22.33 17.94 -14.82
CA GLU A 89 -21.70 16.74 -14.26
C GLU A 89 -20.61 16.17 -15.18
N ASN A 90 -20.79 16.25 -16.51
CA ASN A 90 -19.80 15.75 -17.45
C ASN A 90 -18.48 16.52 -17.34
N THR A 91 -18.56 17.84 -17.16
CA THR A 91 -17.40 18.71 -16.93
C THR A 91 -16.67 18.33 -15.63
N ILE A 92 -17.41 18.02 -14.56
CA ILE A 92 -16.83 17.57 -13.28
C ILE A 92 -16.07 16.25 -13.46
N TYR A 93 -16.68 15.25 -14.10
CA TYR A 93 -16.03 13.97 -14.33
C TYR A 93 -14.80 14.09 -15.25
N TYR A 94 -14.88 14.96 -16.24
CA TYR A 94 -13.75 15.27 -17.11
C TYR A 94 -12.59 15.90 -16.33
N LEU A 95 -12.87 16.83 -15.42
CA LEU A 95 -11.86 17.43 -14.54
C LEU A 95 -11.20 16.40 -13.63
N ILE A 96 -11.99 15.56 -12.95
CA ILE A 96 -11.47 14.45 -12.13
C ILE A 96 -10.57 13.55 -12.99
N SER A 97 -10.99 13.27 -14.22
CA SER A 97 -10.20 12.47 -15.15
C SER A 97 -8.88 13.12 -15.54
N ILE A 98 -8.85 14.43 -15.76
CA ILE A 98 -7.60 15.16 -16.03
C ILE A 98 -6.67 15.03 -14.83
N PHE A 99 -7.18 15.26 -13.62
CA PHE A 99 -6.35 15.19 -12.41
C PHE A 99 -5.74 13.79 -12.22
N ILE A 100 -6.54 12.74 -12.45
CA ILE A 100 -6.08 11.35 -12.36
C ILE A 100 -5.02 11.03 -13.41
N GLN A 101 -5.25 11.41 -14.66
CA GLN A 101 -4.28 11.20 -15.74
C GLN A 101 -2.98 11.95 -15.47
N ASP A 102 -3.05 13.15 -14.89
CA ASP A 102 -1.87 13.96 -14.60
C ASP A 102 -1.10 13.47 -13.38
N VAL A 103 -1.77 12.87 -12.38
CA VAL A 103 -1.08 12.12 -11.31
C VAL A 103 -0.25 10.98 -11.89
N PHE A 104 -0.77 10.26 -12.89
CA PHE A 104 -0.04 9.15 -13.51
C PHE A 104 1.23 9.56 -14.26
N LYS A 105 1.34 10.82 -14.70
CA LYS A 105 2.57 11.33 -15.33
C LYS A 105 3.78 11.32 -14.39
N TYR A 106 3.53 11.40 -13.08
CA TYR A 106 4.54 11.34 -12.03
C TYR A 106 4.85 9.90 -11.56
N GLY A 107 4.19 8.91 -12.16
CA GLY A 107 4.36 7.50 -11.80
C GLY A 107 5.64 6.85 -12.32
N PRO A 108 5.92 5.62 -11.85
CA PRO A 108 7.05 4.81 -12.35
C PRO A 108 6.93 4.44 -13.84
N THR A 109 5.70 4.39 -14.36
CA THR A 109 5.36 3.95 -15.72
C THR A 109 4.92 5.16 -16.56
N LYS A 110 5.86 5.77 -17.28
CA LYS A 110 5.59 6.96 -18.12
C LYS A 110 4.64 6.73 -19.30
N ASN A 111 4.37 5.48 -19.66
CA ASN A 111 3.51 5.11 -20.78
C ASN A 111 2.23 4.45 -20.26
N ILE A 112 1.25 5.27 -19.93
CA ILE A 112 -0.09 4.80 -19.63
C ILE A 112 -0.98 5.25 -20.79
N ASN A 113 -1.51 4.29 -21.55
CA ASN A 113 -2.61 4.53 -22.48
C ASN A 113 -3.73 5.25 -21.73
N PRO A 114 -4.50 6.15 -22.36
CA PRO A 114 -5.57 6.88 -21.67
C PRO A 114 -6.52 5.90 -21.00
N ILE A 115 -6.39 5.78 -19.68
CA ILE A 115 -7.18 4.88 -18.88
C ILE A 115 -8.61 5.42 -18.92
N LYS A 116 -9.53 4.60 -19.42
CA LYS A 116 -10.96 4.91 -19.33
C LYS A 116 -11.35 4.81 -17.87
N ILE A 117 -11.57 5.97 -17.25
CA ILE A 117 -12.09 6.03 -15.90
C ILE A 117 -13.54 5.54 -15.96
N PRO A 118 -13.94 4.62 -15.06
CA PRO A 118 -15.32 4.19 -14.98
C PRO A 118 -16.26 5.39 -14.82
N LYS A 119 -17.46 5.31 -15.38
CA LYS A 119 -18.49 6.32 -15.09
C LYS A 119 -18.72 6.28 -13.58
N ILE A 120 -18.44 7.40 -12.93
CA ILE A 120 -18.62 7.55 -11.50
C ILE A 120 -20.10 7.86 -11.32
N ASP A 121 -20.85 7.00 -10.63
CA ASP A 121 -22.23 7.36 -10.27
C ASP A 121 -22.21 8.62 -9.39
N PRO A 122 -23.13 9.58 -9.59
CA PRO A 122 -23.24 10.77 -8.75
C PRO A 122 -23.62 10.36 -7.33
N THR A 123 -22.60 10.02 -6.55
CA THR A 123 -22.73 9.64 -5.15
C THR A 123 -22.68 10.90 -4.27
N TYR A 124 -23.20 10.79 -3.05
CA TYR A 124 -23.29 11.85 -2.04
C TYR A 124 -21.94 12.52 -1.64
N ASN A 125 -20.82 12.16 -2.27
CA ASN A 125 -19.46 12.60 -1.90
C ASN A 125 -18.61 13.11 -3.08
N LEU A 126 -19.20 13.43 -4.24
CA LEU A 126 -18.46 13.90 -5.44
C LEU A 126 -17.55 15.11 -5.15
N LYS A 127 -18.03 16.05 -4.33
CA LYS A 127 -17.26 17.21 -3.84
C LYS A 127 -15.93 16.78 -3.19
N HIS A 128 -15.99 15.79 -2.29
CA HIS A 128 -14.80 15.35 -1.56
C HIS A 128 -13.85 14.56 -2.46
N ILE A 129 -14.38 13.73 -3.36
CA ILE A 129 -13.58 13.01 -4.37
C ILE A 129 -12.83 14.00 -5.27
N PHE A 130 -13.51 15.07 -5.71
CA PHE A 130 -12.90 16.13 -6.50
C PHE A 130 -11.74 16.79 -5.75
N ASN A 131 -11.99 17.23 -4.51
CA ASN A 131 -10.97 17.86 -3.67
C ASN A 131 -9.77 16.94 -3.43
N VAL A 132 -9.99 15.66 -3.10
CA VAL A 132 -8.90 14.68 -2.93
C VAL A 132 -8.10 14.49 -4.22
N SER A 133 -8.77 14.42 -5.36
CA SER A 133 -8.11 14.22 -6.66
C SER A 133 -7.17 15.37 -7.00
N ILE A 134 -7.64 16.62 -6.88
CA ILE A 134 -6.81 17.80 -7.17
C ILE A 134 -5.74 18.03 -6.10
N LEU A 135 -6.04 17.86 -4.81
CA LEU A 135 -5.06 18.02 -3.74
C LEU A 135 -3.94 16.99 -3.83
N THR A 136 -4.24 15.76 -4.27
CA THR A 136 -3.22 14.75 -4.55
C THR A 136 -2.34 15.17 -5.72
N LEU A 137 -2.91 15.67 -6.82
CA LEU A 137 -2.12 16.23 -7.92
C LEU A 137 -1.21 17.36 -7.44
N VAL A 138 -1.75 18.32 -6.68
CA VAL A 138 -0.98 19.43 -6.12
C VAL A 138 0.13 18.92 -5.21
N PHE A 139 -0.12 17.89 -4.42
CA PHE A 139 0.91 17.25 -3.58
C PHE A 139 2.07 16.69 -4.43
N LEU A 140 1.78 16.00 -5.54
CA LEU A 140 2.83 15.49 -6.43
C LEU A 140 3.58 16.64 -7.13
N VAL A 141 2.87 17.62 -7.70
CA VAL A 141 3.47 18.82 -8.30
C VAL A 141 4.37 19.54 -7.30
N CYS A 142 3.94 19.63 -6.04
CA CYS A 142 4.74 20.25 -4.99
C CYS A 142 6.03 19.46 -4.70
N ILE A 143 6.01 18.13 -4.71
CA ILE A 143 7.21 17.30 -4.50
C ILE A 143 8.20 17.46 -5.65
N TYR A 144 7.73 17.39 -6.89
CA TYR A 144 8.60 17.29 -8.06
C TYR A 144 8.97 18.63 -8.70
N GLU A 145 8.07 19.60 -8.69
CA GLU A 145 8.22 20.84 -9.48
C GLU A 145 8.39 22.09 -8.61
N ALA A 146 7.84 22.12 -7.40
CA ALA A 146 7.89 23.33 -6.58
C ALA A 146 9.31 23.62 -6.05
N PRO A 147 9.75 24.89 -6.01
CA PRO A 147 11.04 25.27 -5.44
C PRO A 147 11.16 24.93 -3.94
N THR A 148 12.37 24.65 -3.49
CA THR A 148 12.67 24.16 -2.13
C THR A 148 12.11 25.06 -1.02
N ASP A 149 12.17 26.38 -1.20
CA ASP A 149 11.73 27.38 -0.21
C ASP A 149 10.22 27.33 0.07
N LEU A 150 9.43 26.91 -0.93
CA LEU A 150 7.97 26.78 -0.83
C LEU A 150 7.59 25.35 -0.41
N ARG A 151 8.34 24.36 -0.91
CA ARG A 151 8.00 22.93 -0.87
C ARG A 151 7.69 22.44 0.53
N PHE A 152 8.57 22.68 1.51
CA PHE A 152 8.40 22.12 2.85
C PHE A 152 7.09 22.56 3.53
N ASN A 153 6.81 23.86 3.55
CA ASN A 153 5.61 24.41 4.19
C ASN A 153 4.34 23.99 3.45
N CYS A 154 4.38 23.94 2.11
CA CYS A 154 3.26 23.49 1.30
C CYS A 154 2.97 22.00 1.48
N LEU A 155 3.98 21.14 1.51
CA LEU A 155 3.79 19.71 1.76
C LEU A 155 3.25 19.45 3.16
N LYS A 156 3.65 20.23 4.16
CA LYS A 156 3.06 20.16 5.51
C LYS A 156 1.57 20.52 5.48
N ALA A 157 1.19 21.63 4.85
CA ALA A 157 -0.21 22.06 4.74
C ALA A 157 -1.06 21.03 3.96
N LEU A 158 -0.56 20.55 2.82
CA LEU A 158 -1.24 19.55 2.00
C LEU A 158 -1.40 18.22 2.72
N LYS A 159 -0.37 17.78 3.47
CA LYS A 159 -0.46 16.60 4.33
C LYS A 159 -1.60 16.73 5.32
N ASP A 160 -1.72 17.87 5.99
CA ASP A 160 -2.76 18.09 7.00
C ASP A 160 -4.17 18.08 6.36
N GLN A 161 -4.33 18.70 5.18
CA GLN A 161 -5.59 18.66 4.42
C GLN A 161 -5.97 17.24 3.95
N LEU A 162 -4.99 16.48 3.45
CA LEU A 162 -5.19 15.11 2.97
C LEU A 162 -5.39 14.10 4.12
N SER A 163 -5.04 14.47 5.36
CA SER A 163 -5.12 13.57 6.52
C SER A 163 -6.43 13.67 7.30
N THR A 164 -7.35 14.57 6.91
CA THR A 164 -8.68 14.75 7.52
C THR A 164 -9.57 13.51 7.36
N MET A 165 -10.57 13.33 8.23
CA MET A 165 -11.45 12.16 8.18
C MET A 165 -12.24 12.11 6.87
N GLU A 166 -12.75 13.26 6.41
CA GLU A 166 -13.51 13.40 5.18
C GLU A 166 -12.65 13.08 3.95
N SER A 167 -11.41 13.56 3.94
CA SER A 167 -10.46 13.27 2.86
C SER A 167 -10.08 11.79 2.82
N ARG A 168 -9.89 11.15 3.98
CA ARG A 168 -9.65 9.70 4.08
C ARG A 168 -10.83 8.92 3.50
N GLU A 169 -12.06 9.19 3.93
CA GLU A 169 -13.22 8.47 3.40
C GLU A 169 -13.42 8.72 1.90
N ALA A 170 -13.22 9.95 1.44
CA ALA A 170 -13.27 10.26 0.02
C ALA A 170 -12.16 9.58 -0.80
N SER A 171 -10.96 9.40 -0.23
CA SER A 171 -9.88 8.65 -0.86
C SER A 171 -10.22 7.16 -0.99
N LYS A 172 -10.85 6.55 0.04
CA LYS A 172 -11.35 5.17 -0.02
C LYS A 172 -12.41 5.01 -1.11
N LEU A 173 -13.36 5.95 -1.18
CA LEU A 173 -14.38 5.97 -2.24
C LEU A 173 -13.76 6.11 -3.63
N LEU A 174 -12.79 7.02 -3.80
CA LEU A 174 -12.07 7.17 -5.05
C LEU A 174 -11.38 5.85 -5.45
N MET A 175 -10.72 5.15 -4.53
CA MET A 175 -10.07 3.87 -4.85
C MET A 175 -11.08 2.81 -5.32
N ARG A 176 -12.24 2.73 -4.67
CA ARG A 176 -13.33 1.81 -5.09
C ARG A 176 -13.84 2.14 -6.49
N ILE A 177 -13.96 3.42 -6.84
CA ILE A 177 -14.40 3.89 -8.15
C ILE A 177 -13.35 3.60 -9.23
N LEU A 178 -12.07 3.84 -8.93
CA LEU A 178 -10.98 3.59 -9.87
C LEU A 178 -10.83 2.11 -10.20
N GLY A 179 -11.14 1.23 -9.25
CA GLY A 179 -10.97 -0.21 -9.41
C GLY A 179 -9.49 -0.63 -9.36
N SER A 180 -9.26 -1.92 -9.12
CA SER A 180 -7.97 -2.41 -8.63
C SER A 180 -6.76 -2.09 -9.52
N ASN A 181 -6.90 -2.08 -10.85
CA ASN A 181 -5.77 -1.78 -11.74
C ASN A 181 -5.36 -0.30 -11.67
N ILE A 182 -6.34 0.60 -11.72
CA ILE A 182 -6.11 2.06 -11.71
C ILE A 182 -5.66 2.50 -10.32
N GLU A 183 -6.29 1.94 -9.28
CA GLU A 183 -5.91 2.11 -7.87
C GLU A 183 -4.44 1.76 -7.63
N GLN A 184 -3.97 0.60 -8.11
CA GLN A 184 -2.56 0.21 -7.96
C GLN A 184 -1.60 1.23 -8.59
N GLN A 185 -1.91 1.74 -9.79
CA GLN A 185 -1.07 2.75 -10.43
C GLN A 185 -1.10 4.07 -9.65
N TRP A 186 -2.27 4.49 -9.19
CA TRP A 186 -2.43 5.67 -8.35
C TRP A 186 -1.57 5.57 -7.09
N MET A 187 -1.66 4.45 -6.37
CA MET A 187 -0.89 4.21 -5.16
C MET A 187 0.62 4.10 -5.43
N ARG A 188 1.04 3.57 -6.57
CA ARG A 188 2.46 3.58 -6.99
C ARG A 188 2.99 5.00 -7.22
N CYS A 189 2.21 5.87 -7.87
CA CYS A 189 2.58 7.28 -8.09
C CYS A 189 2.75 8.00 -6.74
N LEU A 190 1.74 7.86 -5.87
CA LEU A 190 1.74 8.49 -4.56
C LEU A 190 2.88 7.98 -3.67
N ASN A 191 3.11 6.66 -3.62
CA ASN A 191 4.14 6.06 -2.79
C ASN A 191 5.56 6.37 -3.31
N LEU A 192 5.75 6.52 -4.62
CA LEU A 192 7.02 7.01 -5.18
C LEU A 192 7.27 8.46 -4.75
N ALA A 193 6.26 9.33 -4.83
CA ALA A 193 6.37 10.72 -4.38
C ALA A 193 6.68 10.81 -2.88
N ILE A 194 5.97 10.06 -2.04
CA ILE A 194 6.22 9.98 -0.60
C ILE A 194 7.65 9.48 -0.32
N THR A 195 8.12 8.50 -1.09
CA THR A 195 9.47 7.95 -0.93
C THR A 195 10.54 9.00 -1.26
N ASN A 196 10.38 9.73 -2.37
CA ASN A 196 11.27 10.82 -2.73
C ASN A 196 11.28 11.92 -1.65
N TRP A 197 10.10 12.35 -1.20
CA TRP A 197 9.98 13.35 -0.15
C TRP A 197 10.63 12.90 1.16
N LYS A 198 10.43 11.65 1.58
CA LYS A 198 11.07 11.10 2.78
C LYS A 198 12.59 11.01 2.66
N MET A 199 13.10 10.71 1.46
CA MET A 199 14.55 10.72 1.21
C MET A 199 15.13 12.14 1.30
N GLU A 200 14.44 13.14 0.76
CA GLU A 200 14.85 14.56 0.89
C GLU A 200 14.87 15.00 2.36
N LEU A 201 13.84 14.67 3.14
CA LEU A 201 13.77 14.98 4.57
C LEU A 201 14.91 14.32 5.36
N LYS A 202 15.24 13.06 5.05
CA LYS A 202 16.38 12.35 5.65
C LYS A 202 17.70 13.06 5.33
N ALA A 203 17.91 13.47 4.09
CA ALA A 203 19.12 14.19 3.68
C ALA A 203 19.23 15.57 4.36
N ALA A 204 18.10 16.23 4.61
CA ALA A 204 18.04 17.52 5.31
C ALA A 204 18.09 17.40 6.84
N ASN A 205 18.25 16.20 7.42
CA ASN A 205 18.13 15.93 8.86
C ASN A 205 16.83 16.44 9.50
N GLN A 206 15.75 16.50 8.71
CA GLN A 206 14.44 16.96 9.17
C GLN A 206 13.53 15.77 9.48
N ILE A 207 12.99 15.75 10.70
CA ILE A 207 12.05 14.70 11.11
C ILE A 207 10.62 15.25 10.99
N LEU A 208 9.95 14.91 9.89
CA LEU A 208 8.50 15.05 9.80
C LEU A 208 7.87 13.67 10.04
N LYS A 209 7.19 13.49 11.19
CA LYS A 209 6.31 12.34 11.40
C LYS A 209 5.28 12.34 10.28
N GLY A 210 5.25 11.26 9.47
CA GLY A 210 4.25 11.13 8.40
C GLY A 210 2.85 10.96 8.99
N PRO A 211 1.78 11.08 8.19
CA PRO A 211 0.52 10.43 8.56
C PRO A 211 0.74 8.90 8.61
N SER A 212 -0.27 8.13 9.06
CA SER A 212 -0.22 6.66 9.11
C SER A 212 0.54 6.10 7.90
N PRO A 213 1.61 5.31 8.10
CA PRO A 213 2.54 4.96 7.03
C PRO A 213 1.89 4.11 5.92
N LEU A 214 0.74 3.51 6.22
CA LEU A 214 0.00 2.57 5.38
C LEU A 214 -1.39 3.14 5.07
N PHE A 215 -1.76 3.07 3.79
CA PHE A 215 -3.11 3.30 3.30
C PHE A 215 -3.83 1.97 3.18
N SER A 216 -5.04 1.87 3.72
CA SER A 216 -5.91 0.70 3.58
C SER A 216 -7.36 1.12 3.37
N HIS A 217 -8.12 0.23 2.74
CA HIS A 217 -9.57 0.32 2.72
C HIS A 217 -10.20 -1.07 2.66
N GLY A 218 -11.28 -1.25 3.42
CA GLY A 218 -12.14 -2.42 3.36
C GLY A 218 -13.33 -2.23 2.44
N PHE A 219 -13.84 -3.33 1.90
CA PHE A 219 -15.08 -3.43 1.15
C PHE A 219 -15.81 -4.70 1.55
N SER A 220 -17.12 -4.58 1.69
CA SER A 220 -18.00 -5.68 2.10
C SER A 220 -19.11 -5.87 1.07
N THR A 221 -19.27 -7.12 0.62
CA THR A 221 -20.38 -7.60 -0.20
C THR A 221 -20.96 -8.86 0.43
N THR A 222 -22.10 -9.32 -0.06
CA THR A 222 -22.70 -10.58 0.41
C THR A 222 -21.71 -11.73 0.28
N GLY A 223 -21.33 -12.32 1.41
CA GLY A 223 -20.43 -13.47 1.50
C GLY A 223 -18.93 -13.18 1.31
N LEU A 224 -18.52 -11.94 1.06
CA LEU A 224 -17.12 -11.57 0.82
C LEU A 224 -16.74 -10.26 1.52
N TRP A 225 -15.62 -10.31 2.24
CA TRP A 225 -14.88 -9.14 2.67
C TRP A 225 -13.56 -9.05 1.93
N LYS A 226 -13.23 -7.84 1.47
CA LYS A 226 -11.97 -7.55 0.79
C LYS A 226 -11.32 -6.34 1.42
N VAL A 227 -10.05 -6.45 1.78
CA VAL A 227 -9.22 -5.32 2.21
C VAL A 227 -8.06 -5.17 1.23
N GLN A 228 -7.82 -3.95 0.79
CA GLN A 228 -6.64 -3.58 -0.01
C GLN A 228 -5.77 -2.63 0.80
N LEU A 229 -4.46 -2.81 0.71
CA LEU A 229 -3.48 -1.99 1.44
C LEU A 229 -2.24 -1.70 0.61
N TYR A 230 -1.65 -0.54 0.87
CA TYR A 230 -0.45 -0.05 0.20
C TYR A 230 0.43 0.71 1.19
N CYS A 231 1.72 0.40 1.20
CA CYS A 231 2.65 1.05 2.14
C CYS A 231 4.04 1.22 1.50
N PRO A 232 4.57 2.46 1.35
CA PRO A 232 5.94 2.66 0.94
C PRO A 232 6.89 2.12 2.03
N ILE A 233 7.87 1.29 1.68
CA ILE A 233 8.69 0.60 2.69
C ILE A 233 9.44 1.58 3.60
N ILE A 234 9.85 2.74 3.07
CA ILE A 234 10.55 3.78 3.82
C ILE A 234 9.73 4.37 4.98
N THR A 235 8.40 4.25 4.96
CA THR A 235 7.52 4.74 6.03
C THR A 235 7.20 3.68 7.09
N MET A 236 7.48 2.40 6.82
CA MET A 236 7.29 1.32 7.79
C MET A 236 8.21 1.49 9.00
N GLU A 237 7.73 1.08 10.17
CA GLU A 237 8.50 1.09 11.41
C GLU A 237 9.60 0.05 11.34
N ILE A 238 10.83 0.41 11.74
CA ILE A 238 11.96 -0.51 11.80
C ILE A 238 11.88 -1.21 13.16
N GLU A 239 11.71 -2.54 13.16
CA GLU A 239 11.70 -3.31 14.40
C GLU A 239 13.10 -3.75 14.81
N ASN A 240 13.83 -4.36 13.87
CA ASN A 240 15.18 -4.82 14.10
C ASN A 240 16.07 -4.40 12.94
N THR A 241 17.30 -4.01 13.25
CA THR A 241 18.34 -3.73 12.27
C THR A 241 19.66 -4.25 12.79
N SER A 242 20.53 -4.70 11.88
CA SER A 242 21.92 -4.93 12.23
C SER A 242 22.85 -4.61 11.07
N GLY A 243 24.01 -4.04 11.43
CA GLY A 243 24.93 -3.43 10.47
C GLY A 243 24.45 -2.07 9.98
N SER A 244 25.23 -1.48 9.08
CA SER A 244 24.87 -0.25 8.36
C SER A 244 24.64 -0.59 6.90
N ALA A 245 23.50 -0.13 6.34
CA ALA A 245 23.28 -0.21 4.90
C ALA A 245 24.11 0.89 4.23
N ASP A 246 24.93 0.51 3.25
CA ASP A 246 25.54 1.50 2.37
C ASP A 246 24.47 2.23 1.54
N GLU A 247 24.84 3.36 0.93
CA GLU A 247 23.91 4.21 0.20
C GLU A 247 23.23 3.50 -0.97
N ARG A 248 23.94 2.60 -1.67
CA ARG A 248 23.43 1.86 -2.84
C ARG A 248 22.37 0.84 -2.41
N LEU A 249 22.64 0.15 -1.32
CA LEU A 249 21.69 -0.79 -0.73
C LEU A 249 20.48 -0.06 -0.17
N ALA A 250 20.70 1.00 0.62
CA ALA A 250 19.62 1.83 1.15
C ALA A 250 18.72 2.37 0.04
N PHE A 251 19.31 2.86 -1.07
CA PHE A 251 18.55 3.26 -2.25
C PHE A 251 17.70 2.12 -2.81
N SER A 252 18.25 0.91 -2.94
CA SER A 252 17.49 -0.22 -3.48
C SER A 252 16.34 -0.62 -2.57
N LEU A 253 16.56 -0.66 -1.25
CA LEU A 253 15.54 -1.07 -0.29
C LEU A 253 14.43 -0.05 -0.10
N ASN A 254 14.74 1.25 -0.13
CA ASN A 254 13.77 2.32 0.09
C ASN A 254 12.78 2.50 -1.07
N TYR A 255 13.19 2.24 -2.32
CA TYR A 255 12.35 2.44 -3.50
C TYR A 255 11.49 1.21 -3.86
N HIS A 256 10.86 0.68 -2.82
CA HIS A 256 9.87 -0.38 -2.89
C HIS A 256 8.63 0.00 -2.09
N HIS A 257 7.51 -0.62 -2.41
CA HIS A 257 6.32 -0.57 -1.60
C HIS A 257 5.68 -1.95 -1.48
N LEU A 258 4.91 -2.09 -0.41
CA LEU A 258 4.03 -3.21 -0.15
C LEU A 258 2.70 -2.97 -0.85
N GLU A 259 2.21 -3.99 -1.56
CA GLU A 259 0.85 -4.11 -2.07
C GLU A 259 0.21 -5.34 -1.42
N GLY A 260 -0.94 -5.17 -0.77
CA GLY A 260 -1.64 -6.27 -0.11
C GLY A 260 -3.11 -6.34 -0.49
N VAL A 261 -3.60 -7.57 -0.65
CA VAL A 261 -5.02 -7.89 -0.86
C VAL A 261 -5.37 -9.01 0.10
N ILE A 262 -6.40 -8.80 0.91
CA ILE A 262 -6.93 -9.79 1.87
C ILE A 262 -8.39 -10.04 1.50
N GLN A 263 -8.72 -11.27 1.13
CA GLN A 263 -10.06 -11.71 0.80
C GLN A 263 -10.48 -12.79 1.81
N LEU A 264 -11.60 -12.53 2.47
CA LEU A 264 -12.21 -13.41 3.45
C LEU A 264 -13.62 -13.71 3.01
N ASN A 265 -13.98 -14.98 2.95
CA ASN A 265 -15.35 -15.39 2.74
C ASN A 265 -16.05 -15.42 4.10
N TYR A 266 -17.32 -15.03 4.15
CA TYR A 266 -18.13 -15.15 5.36
C TYR A 266 -19.49 -15.78 5.07
N LYS A 267 -20.03 -16.48 6.07
CA LYS A 267 -21.35 -17.10 6.00
C LYS A 267 -22.05 -16.93 7.34
N ALA A 268 -23.31 -16.48 7.30
CA ALA A 268 -24.18 -16.46 8.47
C ALA A 268 -25.25 -17.55 8.33
N ILE A 269 -25.44 -18.36 9.37
CA ILE A 269 -26.48 -19.40 9.42
C ILE A 269 -27.32 -19.18 10.68
N VAL A 270 -28.61 -18.93 10.50
CA VAL A 270 -29.54 -18.83 11.64
C VAL A 270 -29.83 -20.23 12.17
N LYS A 271 -29.51 -20.48 13.45
CA LYS A 271 -29.86 -21.70 14.19
C LYS A 271 -31.06 -21.44 15.10
N GLU A 272 -31.52 -22.45 15.84
CA GLU A 272 -32.65 -22.30 16.78
C GLU A 272 -32.37 -21.38 17.96
N LYS A 273 -31.11 -21.29 18.44
CA LYS A 273 -30.76 -20.52 19.65
C LYS A 273 -29.77 -19.36 19.41
N TRP A 274 -29.06 -19.36 18.28
CA TRP A 274 -28.05 -18.34 17.95
C TRP A 274 -27.94 -18.18 16.43
N ILE A 275 -27.18 -17.19 15.98
CA ILE A 275 -26.69 -17.06 14.61
C ILE A 275 -25.24 -17.53 14.59
N GLU A 276 -24.91 -18.41 13.67
CA GLU A 276 -23.55 -18.91 13.45
C GLU A 276 -22.90 -18.09 12.34
N VAL A 277 -21.88 -17.30 12.69
CA VAL A 277 -21.09 -16.50 11.75
C VAL A 277 -19.75 -17.19 11.55
N MET A 278 -19.49 -17.64 10.33
CA MET A 278 -18.25 -18.29 9.94
C MET A 278 -17.47 -17.38 9.01
N VAL A 279 -16.17 -17.21 9.24
CA VAL A 279 -15.26 -16.49 8.36
C VAL A 279 -14.07 -17.38 8.04
N ASN A 280 -13.75 -17.51 6.75
CA ASN A 280 -12.63 -18.30 6.27
C ASN A 280 -11.78 -17.52 5.26
N ILE A 281 -10.52 -17.90 5.17
CA ILE A 281 -9.57 -17.27 4.24
C ILE A 281 -9.87 -17.75 2.82
N ASP A 282 -10.09 -16.81 1.91
CA ASP A 282 -10.21 -17.09 0.47
C ASP A 282 -8.84 -16.92 -0.21
N ASN A 283 -8.31 -15.70 -0.13
CA ASN A 283 -7.04 -15.36 -0.74
C ASN A 283 -6.38 -14.18 -0.01
N ILE A 284 -5.17 -14.37 0.48
CA ILE A 284 -4.33 -13.27 0.95
C ILE A 284 -3.10 -13.20 0.06
N ARG A 285 -2.84 -12.04 -0.50
CA ARG A 285 -1.69 -11.77 -1.36
C ARG A 285 -0.91 -10.57 -0.84
N LEU A 286 0.39 -10.73 -0.65
CA LEU A 286 1.31 -9.66 -0.28
C LEU A 286 2.46 -9.62 -1.26
N ASP A 287 2.65 -8.49 -1.94
CA ASP A 287 3.72 -8.29 -2.91
C ASP A 287 4.60 -7.10 -2.49
N VAL A 288 5.91 -7.26 -2.70
CA VAL A 288 6.88 -6.14 -2.59
C VAL A 288 7.31 -5.73 -3.99
N VAL A 289 6.80 -4.56 -4.41
CA VAL A 289 6.91 -4.04 -5.78
C VAL A 289 7.89 -2.87 -5.82
N ARG A 290 8.61 -2.75 -6.94
CA ARG A 290 9.58 -1.67 -7.18
C ARG A 290 8.86 -0.39 -7.62
N LEU A 291 9.30 0.74 -7.08
CA LEU A 291 8.80 2.06 -7.46
C LEU A 291 9.68 2.76 -8.51
N VAL A 292 10.80 2.16 -8.92
CA VAL A 292 11.71 2.72 -9.93
C VAL A 292 12.16 1.65 -10.92
N SER A 293 12.70 2.10 -12.06
CA SER A 293 13.17 1.22 -13.11
C SER A 293 14.37 0.36 -12.66
N GLU A 294 14.52 -0.81 -13.29
CA GLU A 294 15.69 -1.68 -13.06
C GLU A 294 17.00 -0.99 -13.42
N LYS A 295 16.99 -0.14 -14.46
CA LYS A 295 18.15 0.65 -14.86
C LYS A 295 18.59 1.55 -13.71
N LEU A 296 17.65 2.29 -13.11
CA LEU A 296 17.98 3.18 -11.99
C LEU A 296 18.50 2.42 -10.75
N LEU A 297 17.95 1.24 -10.47
CA LEU A 297 18.43 0.38 -9.38
C LEU A 297 19.83 -0.19 -9.64
N LYS A 298 20.21 -0.42 -10.91
CA LYS A 298 21.57 -0.85 -11.27
C LYS A 298 22.57 0.30 -11.22
N ASP A 299 22.17 1.47 -11.71
CA ASP A 299 23.06 2.63 -11.81
C ASP A 299 23.36 3.21 -10.41
N ARG A 300 22.30 3.44 -9.62
CA ARG A 300 22.40 4.09 -8.29
C ARG A 300 22.32 3.12 -7.11
N GLY A 301 21.80 1.92 -7.31
CA GLY A 301 21.53 0.96 -6.24
C GLY A 301 22.44 -0.27 -6.23
N ALA A 302 22.10 -1.21 -5.34
CA ALA A 302 22.64 -2.56 -5.21
C ALA A 302 21.98 -3.57 -6.19
N GLY A 303 21.09 -3.10 -7.06
CA GLY A 303 20.43 -3.88 -8.10
C GLY A 303 19.02 -4.37 -7.76
N ALA A 304 18.31 -4.78 -8.80
CA ALA A 304 16.89 -5.16 -8.76
C ALA A 304 16.55 -6.41 -7.93
N ALA A 305 17.55 -7.22 -7.57
CA ALA A 305 17.35 -8.43 -6.79
C ALA A 305 17.29 -8.17 -5.28
N GLU A 306 17.77 -7.00 -4.84
CA GLU A 306 17.77 -6.60 -3.43
C GLU A 306 16.45 -5.94 -3.07
N LYS A 307 15.68 -6.65 -2.24
CA LYS A 307 14.41 -6.18 -1.71
C LYS A 307 13.99 -6.94 -0.46
N HIS A 308 13.17 -6.27 0.33
CA HIS A 308 12.43 -6.91 1.42
C HIS A 308 11.48 -7.99 0.88
N PHE A 309 11.15 -8.95 1.73
CA PHE A 309 10.16 -9.99 1.47
C PHE A 309 9.22 -10.15 2.67
N PRO A 310 7.96 -10.59 2.46
CA PRO A 310 7.05 -10.89 3.56
C PRO A 310 7.60 -12.01 4.45
N SER A 311 7.63 -11.79 5.75
CA SER A 311 8.14 -12.77 6.73
C SER A 311 7.18 -13.01 7.89
N ARG A 312 6.18 -12.13 8.08
CA ARG A 312 5.13 -12.28 9.07
C ARG A 312 3.83 -11.65 8.59
N MET A 313 2.71 -12.26 8.91
CA MET A 313 1.37 -11.68 8.77
C MET A 313 0.56 -12.05 9.99
N SER A 314 -0.15 -11.11 10.58
CA SER A 314 -1.20 -11.41 11.55
C SER A 314 -2.46 -10.63 11.23
N LEU A 315 -3.60 -11.28 11.44
CA LEU A 315 -4.93 -10.73 11.32
C LEU A 315 -5.69 -11.00 12.61
N GLN A 316 -6.46 -10.01 13.05
CA GLN A 316 -7.38 -10.12 14.16
C GLN A 316 -8.75 -9.62 13.71
N LEU A 317 -9.74 -10.50 13.82
CA LEU A 317 -11.14 -10.25 13.54
C LEU A 317 -11.87 -10.06 14.87
N THR A 318 -12.41 -8.87 15.08
CA THR A 318 -13.11 -8.49 16.31
C THR A 318 -14.52 -8.03 15.97
N PRO A 319 -15.57 -8.68 16.50
CA PRO A 319 -16.93 -8.18 16.37
C PRO A 319 -17.09 -6.79 17.00
N GLY A 320 -17.88 -5.92 16.37
CA GLY A 320 -18.18 -4.59 16.89
C GLY A 320 -19.03 -4.64 18.16
N PRO A 321 -19.01 -3.58 18.99
CA PRO A 321 -19.64 -3.55 20.31
C PRO A 321 -21.15 -3.77 20.29
N GLN A 322 -21.81 -3.59 19.15
CA GLN A 322 -23.23 -3.87 18.93
C GLN A 322 -23.58 -5.36 18.80
N THR A 323 -22.58 -6.24 18.82
CA THR A 323 -22.73 -7.67 18.55
C THR A 323 -22.62 -8.46 19.85
N ASP A 324 -23.73 -9.05 20.30
CA ASP A 324 -23.72 -9.90 21.49
C ASP A 324 -23.13 -11.28 21.12
N ILE A 325 -21.86 -11.49 21.46
CA ILE A 325 -21.14 -12.73 21.19
C ILE A 325 -21.35 -13.70 22.35
N LEU A 326 -21.84 -14.89 22.03
CA LEU A 326 -22.01 -15.98 22.98
C LEU A 326 -20.74 -16.82 23.12
N SER A 327 -20.02 -17.03 22.01
CA SER A 327 -18.74 -17.75 21.99
C SER A 327 -18.01 -17.58 20.66
N VAL A 328 -16.68 -17.68 20.67
CA VAL A 328 -15.83 -17.83 19.49
C VAL A 328 -15.13 -19.19 19.50
N SER A 329 -14.94 -19.77 18.33
CA SER A 329 -14.24 -21.04 18.13
C SER A 329 -13.37 -20.99 16.87
N VAL A 330 -12.25 -21.71 16.90
CA VAL A 330 -11.28 -21.84 15.81
C VAL A 330 -11.18 -23.31 15.42
N SER A 331 -10.92 -23.58 14.15
CA SER A 331 -11.21 -24.90 13.56
C SER A 331 -10.03 -25.87 13.60
N LYS A 332 -8.79 -25.37 13.62
CA LYS A 332 -7.52 -26.09 13.90
C LYS A 332 -6.36 -25.11 13.81
N SER A 333 -5.23 -25.40 14.44
CA SER A 333 -3.95 -24.78 14.04
C SER A 333 -3.17 -25.80 13.22
N SER A 334 -2.46 -25.35 12.18
CA SER A 334 -1.60 -26.26 11.43
C SER A 334 -0.47 -26.76 12.35
N GLU A 335 -0.60 -27.98 12.87
CA GLU A 335 0.59 -28.72 13.29
C GLU A 335 1.42 -28.92 12.03
N ASN A 336 2.67 -28.43 12.01
CA ASN A 336 3.61 -28.80 10.96
C ASN A 336 3.65 -30.33 10.95
N PRO A 337 3.16 -31.03 9.90
CA PRO A 337 3.20 -32.47 9.90
C PRO A 337 4.66 -32.87 9.98
N LYS A 338 5.04 -33.58 11.06
CA LYS A 338 6.27 -34.35 11.08
C LYS A 338 6.09 -35.44 10.02
N LYS A 339 6.46 -35.17 8.78
CA LYS A 339 6.63 -36.24 7.80
C LYS A 339 7.88 -37.02 8.25
N GLU A 340 7.64 -38.15 8.90
CA GLU A 340 8.64 -39.21 8.99
C GLU A 340 8.92 -39.70 7.57
N ILE A 341 10.20 -39.80 7.23
CA ILE A 341 10.67 -40.25 5.92
C ILE A 341 11.32 -41.61 6.12
N GLU A 342 10.88 -42.55 5.29
CA GLU A 342 11.45 -43.87 5.12
C GLU A 342 12.85 -43.74 4.49
N ILE A 343 13.80 -44.46 5.07
CA ILE A 343 15.24 -44.33 4.81
C ILE A 343 15.57 -44.95 3.45
N GLU A 344 15.81 -44.15 2.41
CA GLU A 344 16.46 -44.63 1.19
C GLU A 344 17.96 -44.34 1.24
N LYS A 345 18.76 -45.41 1.42
CA LYS A 345 20.22 -45.36 1.37
C LYS A 345 20.68 -45.40 -0.09
N THR A 346 20.93 -44.26 -0.71
CA THR A 346 21.70 -44.22 -1.96
C THR A 346 23.20 -44.25 -1.67
N ILE A 347 23.85 -45.34 -2.06
CA ILE A 347 25.31 -45.50 -2.06
C ILE A 347 25.81 -44.95 -3.40
N GLU A 348 26.39 -43.75 -3.42
CA GLU A 348 27.13 -43.25 -4.58
C GLU A 348 28.61 -43.66 -4.45
N GLY A 349 29.04 -44.59 -5.29
CA GLY A 349 30.45 -44.91 -5.48
C GLY A 349 31.03 -44.05 -6.60
N SER A 350 32.06 -43.25 -6.31
CA SER A 350 32.85 -42.59 -7.35
C SER A 350 34.04 -43.48 -7.76
N PHE A 351 34.36 -43.49 -9.05
CA PHE A 351 35.61 -44.05 -9.57
C PHE A 351 36.50 -42.88 -10.03
N GLU A 352 37.61 -42.65 -9.32
CA GLU A 352 38.73 -41.85 -9.84
C GLU A 352 39.72 -42.76 -10.61
N PRO A 353 40.39 -42.27 -11.67
CA PRO A 353 41.37 -43.05 -12.40
C PRO A 353 42.65 -43.27 -11.59
N LEU A 354 43.29 -44.42 -11.84
CA LEU A 354 44.38 -45.02 -11.06
C LEU A 354 45.54 -44.08 -10.72
N ASN A 355 45.77 -43.87 -9.42
CA ASN A 355 47.02 -44.20 -8.72
C ASN A 355 46.95 -43.84 -7.22
N LYS A 356 46.29 -44.70 -6.45
CA LYS A 356 46.54 -45.05 -5.03
C LYS A 356 45.31 -45.83 -4.52
N VAL A 357 45.54 -47.05 -4.05
CA VAL A 357 44.51 -47.93 -3.50
C VAL A 357 44.00 -47.31 -2.20
N GLY A 358 42.76 -46.83 -2.22
CA GLY A 358 42.04 -46.33 -1.05
C GLY A 358 40.57 -46.06 -1.41
N VAL A 359 39.70 -47.03 -1.21
CA VAL A 359 38.24 -46.83 -1.32
C VAL A 359 37.80 -46.00 -0.11
N GLN A 360 37.62 -44.70 -0.29
CA GLN A 360 37.02 -43.85 0.74
C GLN A 360 35.50 -43.85 0.57
N VAL A 361 34.82 -44.74 1.29
CA VAL A 361 33.35 -44.71 1.40
C VAL A 361 32.99 -43.55 2.32
N SER A 362 32.64 -42.38 1.76
CA SER A 362 31.99 -41.32 2.51
C SER A 362 30.47 -41.53 2.43
N ALA A 363 29.90 -42.12 3.47
CA ALA A 363 28.46 -42.10 3.68
C ALA A 363 28.04 -40.67 4.08
N GLY A 364 27.66 -39.85 3.10
CA GLY A 364 27.08 -38.54 3.34
C GLY A 364 25.60 -38.65 3.69
N GLU A 365 25.29 -38.74 4.99
CA GLU A 365 23.91 -38.65 5.46
C GLU A 365 23.43 -37.18 5.33
N THR A 366 22.75 -36.86 4.23
CA THR A 366 22.10 -35.55 4.05
C THR A 366 20.62 -35.66 4.40
N THR A 367 20.30 -35.40 5.66
CA THR A 367 18.93 -35.32 6.14
C THR A 367 18.26 -34.06 5.57
N THR A 368 17.44 -34.19 4.52
CA THR A 368 16.61 -33.08 4.02
C THR A 368 15.25 -33.12 4.69
N ARG A 369 15.07 -32.34 5.77
CA ARG A 369 13.75 -32.09 6.37
C ARG A 369 13.01 -31.05 5.52
N VAL A 370 11.96 -31.46 4.81
CA VAL A 370 11.12 -30.53 4.03
C VAL A 370 10.05 -29.94 4.94
N PHE A 371 10.37 -28.84 5.63
CA PHE A 371 9.36 -28.01 6.30
C PHE A 371 8.59 -27.18 5.27
N LYS A 372 7.26 -27.07 5.39
CA LYS A 372 6.54 -25.96 4.76
C LYS A 372 7.13 -24.67 5.36
N PRO A 373 7.62 -23.71 4.54
CA PRO A 373 8.35 -22.56 5.05
C PRO A 373 7.46 -21.62 5.89
N TRP A 374 6.14 -21.70 5.72
CA TRP A 374 5.16 -20.92 6.46
C TRP A 374 4.42 -21.79 7.47
N LYS A 375 4.46 -21.39 8.75
CA LYS A 375 3.62 -21.93 9.82
C LYS A 375 2.37 -21.07 9.97
N PHE A 376 1.21 -21.71 10.13
CA PHE A 376 -0.07 -21.04 10.36
C PHE A 376 -0.65 -21.39 11.73
N GLU A 377 -1.10 -20.37 12.47
CA GLU A 377 -1.68 -20.51 13.80
C GLU A 377 -2.97 -19.69 13.94
N GLU A 378 -4.03 -20.35 14.42
CA GLU A 378 -5.28 -19.72 14.83
C GLU A 378 -5.30 -19.49 16.35
N THR A 379 -5.85 -18.37 16.79
CA THR A 379 -6.05 -18.07 18.21
C THR A 379 -7.44 -17.50 18.46
N ALA A 380 -7.98 -17.75 19.64
CA ALA A 380 -9.21 -17.11 20.11
C ALA A 380 -8.87 -16.34 21.39
N LYS A 381 -9.17 -15.04 21.43
CA LYS A 381 -8.91 -14.18 22.60
C LYS A 381 -10.12 -13.30 22.86
N GLY A 382 -10.83 -13.57 23.96
CA GLY A 382 -12.14 -12.95 24.20
C GLY A 382 -13.08 -13.26 23.04
N ASP A 383 -13.71 -12.25 22.47
CA ASP A 383 -14.58 -12.38 21.30
C ASP A 383 -13.83 -12.28 19.96
N SER A 384 -12.50 -12.11 19.99
CA SER A 384 -11.69 -11.97 18.78
C SER A 384 -11.15 -13.31 18.28
N GLY A 385 -11.12 -13.47 16.97
CA GLY A 385 -10.37 -14.52 16.28
C GLY A 385 -9.07 -13.99 15.69
N GLY A 386 -7.97 -14.68 15.90
CA GLY A 386 -6.64 -14.35 15.40
C GLY A 386 -6.12 -15.38 14.39
N LEU A 387 -5.47 -14.90 13.33
CA LEU A 387 -4.88 -15.71 12.26
C LEU A 387 -3.44 -15.24 12.05
N ASN A 388 -2.46 -16.12 12.20
CA ASN A 388 -1.04 -15.75 12.18
C ASN A 388 -0.24 -16.63 11.23
N TRP A 389 0.60 -16.01 10.39
CA TRP A 389 1.53 -16.67 9.49
C TRP A 389 2.96 -16.26 9.83
N PHE A 390 3.81 -17.26 10.04
CA PHE A 390 5.22 -17.08 10.37
C PHE A 390 6.10 -17.77 9.34
N LEU A 391 7.03 -17.02 8.73
CA LEU A 391 8.05 -17.62 7.87
C LEU A 391 9.18 -18.16 8.74
N HIS A 392 9.55 -19.43 8.57
CA HIS A 392 10.64 -20.07 9.29
C HIS A 392 11.82 -20.35 8.35
N ASP A 393 13.05 -20.22 8.86
CA ASP A 393 14.24 -20.70 8.15
C ASP A 393 14.18 -22.24 8.06
N SER A 394 14.32 -22.77 6.85
CA SER A 394 14.29 -24.22 6.60
C SER A 394 15.43 -24.97 7.31
N ASN A 395 16.51 -24.27 7.68
CA ASN A 395 17.69 -24.90 8.25
C ASN A 395 17.60 -25.08 9.77
N ASP A 396 17.15 -24.06 10.51
CA ASP A 396 17.09 -24.09 11.98
C ASP A 396 15.67 -23.99 12.56
N GLY A 397 14.66 -23.82 11.71
CA GLY A 397 13.26 -23.76 12.10
C GLY A 397 12.86 -22.49 12.86
N ARG A 398 13.76 -21.50 12.99
CA ARG A 398 13.47 -20.24 13.69
C ARG A 398 12.67 -19.30 12.80
N GLU A 399 11.80 -18.50 13.42
CA GLU A 399 11.05 -17.46 12.74
C GLU A 399 12.00 -16.40 12.15
N VAL A 400 11.85 -16.09 10.87
CA VAL A 400 12.70 -15.17 10.11
C VAL A 400 12.55 -13.72 10.59
N PHE A 401 11.35 -13.34 11.03
CA PHE A 401 11.06 -11.97 11.45
C PHE A 401 11.72 -11.59 12.78
N SER A 402 11.84 -12.54 13.71
CA SER A 402 12.45 -12.34 15.02
C SER A 402 13.91 -12.81 15.10
N SER A 403 14.42 -13.47 14.05
CA SER A 403 15.78 -14.01 14.03
C SER A 403 16.76 -13.17 13.22
N LYS A 404 18.04 -13.32 13.59
CA LYS A 404 19.17 -12.76 12.84
C LYS A 404 19.87 -13.90 12.10
N PRO A 405 20.16 -13.74 10.80
CA PRO A 405 20.98 -14.70 10.09
C PRO A 405 22.39 -14.69 10.68
N SER A 406 22.97 -15.88 10.93
CA SER A 406 24.32 -15.92 11.50
C SER A 406 25.35 -15.40 10.48
N PRO A 407 26.38 -14.64 10.89
CA PRO A 407 27.38 -14.09 9.97
C PRO A 407 28.07 -15.16 9.13
N MET A 408 28.33 -16.35 9.70
CA MET A 408 28.90 -17.49 8.97
C MET A 408 27.94 -18.07 7.92
N LYS A 409 26.63 -18.12 8.19
CA LYS A 409 25.62 -18.60 7.22
C LYS A 409 25.48 -17.67 6.01
N MET A 410 25.69 -16.36 6.17
CA MET A 410 25.62 -15.39 5.06
C MET A 410 26.65 -15.66 3.95
N PHE A 411 27.79 -16.27 4.28
CA PHE A 411 28.83 -16.63 3.30
C PHE A 411 28.60 -17.99 2.63
N GLN A 412 27.66 -18.80 3.13
CA GLN A 412 27.32 -20.09 2.54
C GLN A 412 26.22 -19.91 1.46
N PRO A 413 26.49 -20.27 0.19
CA PRO A 413 25.52 -20.06 -0.90
C PRO A 413 24.24 -20.89 -0.77
N LYS A 414 24.29 -22.03 -0.07
CA LYS A 414 23.20 -23.02 0.05
C LYS A 414 22.38 -22.89 1.35
N ALA A 415 22.76 -22.03 2.29
CA ALA A 415 22.32 -22.16 3.68
C ALA A 415 21.42 -21.00 4.19
N TRP A 416 20.43 -20.56 3.42
CA TRP A 416 19.42 -19.53 3.81
C TRP A 416 18.57 -19.12 2.57
N PHE A 417 17.66 -18.15 2.68
CA PHE A 417 16.82 -17.58 1.60
C PHE A 417 17.60 -16.81 0.49
N LYS A 418 18.82 -17.23 0.16
CA LYS A 418 19.57 -16.75 -1.00
C LYS A 418 18.92 -17.27 -2.28
N HIS A 419 18.81 -16.44 -3.32
CA HIS A 419 18.14 -16.80 -4.59
C HIS A 419 16.67 -17.24 -4.43
N ARG A 420 16.00 -16.78 -3.35
CA ARG A 420 14.65 -17.12 -2.90
C ARG A 420 13.51 -17.06 -3.93
N TYR A 421 13.70 -16.42 -5.07
CA TYR A 421 12.67 -16.28 -6.11
C TYR A 421 12.82 -17.26 -7.29
N SER A 422 13.89 -18.07 -7.31
CA SER A 422 14.27 -18.91 -8.46
C SER A 422 14.06 -20.41 -8.26
N ASN A 423 13.81 -20.88 -7.04
CA ASN A 423 13.63 -22.30 -6.75
C ASN A 423 12.20 -22.79 -7.07
N ALA A 424 12.03 -24.09 -7.34
CA ALA A 424 10.73 -24.75 -7.51
C ALA A 424 9.95 -24.80 -6.19
N TYR A 425 10.62 -25.09 -5.07
CA TYR A 425 10.05 -25.14 -3.72
C TYR A 425 10.11 -23.80 -2.98
N ARG A 426 10.04 -22.69 -3.72
CA ARG A 426 10.19 -21.34 -3.16
C ARG A 426 9.01 -21.00 -2.21
N PRO A 427 9.26 -20.29 -1.10
CA PRO A 427 8.20 -19.76 -0.22
C PRO A 427 7.41 -18.61 -0.85
N PHE A 428 7.90 -18.08 -1.97
CA PHE A 428 7.49 -16.82 -2.56
C PHE A 428 7.03 -17.01 -4.01
N THR A 429 6.25 -16.07 -4.54
CA THR A 429 6.00 -15.98 -5.98
C THR A 429 7.30 -15.65 -6.72
N ARG A 430 7.34 -15.82 -8.05
CA ARG A 430 8.51 -15.42 -8.86
C ARG A 430 8.77 -13.91 -8.74
N GLN A 431 7.71 -13.14 -8.53
CA GLN A 431 7.75 -11.71 -8.27
C GLN A 431 8.15 -11.38 -6.83
N GLY A 432 8.34 -12.36 -5.95
CA GLY A 432 8.81 -12.18 -4.57
C GLY A 432 7.77 -11.72 -3.57
N GLY A 433 6.50 -12.00 -3.82
CA GLY A 433 5.42 -11.91 -2.85
C GLY A 433 5.03 -13.26 -2.26
N VAL A 434 3.93 -13.32 -1.51
CA VAL A 434 3.35 -14.55 -0.95
C VAL A 434 1.86 -14.58 -1.22
N ILE A 435 1.31 -15.80 -1.38
CA ILE A 435 -0.12 -16.05 -1.52
C ILE A 435 -0.51 -17.11 -0.49
N PHE A 436 -1.43 -16.78 0.41
CA PHE A 436 -2.12 -17.72 1.29
C PHE A 436 -3.51 -17.97 0.72
N ALA A 437 -3.70 -19.12 0.10
CA ALA A 437 -4.96 -19.50 -0.52
C ALA A 437 -5.80 -20.40 0.40
N GLY A 438 -7.13 -20.30 0.27
CA GLY A 438 -8.08 -21.02 1.11
C GLY A 438 -8.03 -22.55 0.99
N ASP A 439 -7.52 -23.09 -0.11
CA ASP A 439 -7.27 -24.54 -0.24
C ASP A 439 -6.20 -25.05 0.75
N GLN A 440 -5.26 -24.18 1.13
CA GLN A 440 -4.14 -24.50 2.03
C GLN A 440 -4.34 -23.97 3.45
N TYR A 441 -5.06 -22.86 3.59
CA TYR A 441 -5.20 -22.10 4.83
C TYR A 441 -6.66 -21.72 5.13
N GLY A 442 -7.65 -22.32 4.46
CA GLY A 442 -9.09 -21.98 4.56
C GLY A 442 -9.78 -22.42 5.85
N GLU A 443 -9.02 -22.48 6.95
CA GLU A 443 -9.54 -22.71 8.28
C GLU A 443 -10.50 -21.58 8.67
N THR A 444 -11.49 -21.92 9.50
CA THR A 444 -12.67 -21.11 9.76
C THR A 444 -12.70 -20.63 11.20
N VAL A 445 -12.82 -19.33 11.40
CA VAL A 445 -13.21 -18.76 12.68
C VAL A 445 -14.72 -18.70 12.73
N CYS A 446 -15.31 -19.22 13.81
CA CYS A 446 -16.74 -19.31 13.99
C CYS A 446 -17.19 -18.60 15.27
N TRP A 447 -18.11 -17.65 15.13
CA TRP A 447 -18.78 -16.95 16.22
C TRP A 447 -20.23 -17.41 16.35
N LYS A 448 -20.67 -17.63 17.59
CA LYS A 448 -22.08 -17.74 17.93
C LYS A 448 -22.54 -16.37 18.43
N VAL A 449 -23.49 -15.78 17.71
CA VAL A 449 -24.06 -14.47 17.98
C VAL A 449 -25.48 -14.64 18.52
N ASP A 450 -25.87 -13.84 19.51
CA ASP A 450 -27.23 -13.87 20.05
C ASP A 450 -28.29 -13.57 18.98
N LYS A 451 -29.48 -14.15 19.15
CA LYS A 451 -30.61 -13.92 18.23
C LYS A 451 -31.17 -12.51 18.28
N SER A 452 -30.86 -11.71 19.30
CA SER A 452 -31.17 -10.27 19.35
C SER A 452 -30.62 -9.51 18.15
N ALA A 453 -29.60 -10.06 17.46
CA ALA A 453 -29.05 -9.49 16.24
C ALA A 453 -29.95 -9.68 15.00
N ILE A 454 -30.94 -10.57 15.04
CA ILE A 454 -31.90 -10.77 13.95
C ILE A 454 -32.73 -9.48 13.78
N GLY A 455 -32.71 -8.91 12.56
CA GLY A 455 -33.37 -7.64 12.25
C GLY A 455 -32.43 -6.43 12.21
N LYS A 456 -31.17 -6.57 12.66
CA LYS A 456 -30.13 -5.55 12.39
C LYS A 456 -29.73 -5.62 10.92
N ARG A 457 -29.82 -4.50 10.21
CA ARG A 457 -29.51 -4.40 8.76
C ARG A 457 -28.05 -4.72 8.45
N SER A 458 -27.15 -4.37 9.36
CA SER A 458 -25.71 -4.66 9.25
C SER A 458 -25.08 -4.66 10.64
N MET A 459 -24.10 -5.52 10.83
CA MET A 459 -23.27 -5.55 12.03
C MET A 459 -21.81 -5.26 11.60
N GLU A 460 -21.00 -4.64 12.45
CA GLU A 460 -19.64 -4.24 12.09
C GLU A 460 -18.62 -5.22 12.66
N TRP A 461 -17.59 -5.52 11.87
CA TRP A 461 -16.41 -6.26 12.29
C TRP A 461 -15.20 -5.37 12.07
N GLU A 462 -14.33 -5.35 13.05
CA GLU A 462 -13.02 -4.76 12.91
C GLU A 462 -12.03 -5.82 12.46
N LEU A 463 -11.39 -5.59 11.32
CA LEU A 463 -10.21 -6.32 10.89
C LEU A 463 -8.98 -5.46 11.19
N SER A 464 -8.21 -5.88 12.18
CA SER A 464 -6.89 -5.33 12.47
C SER A 464 -5.82 -6.29 11.95
N GLY A 465 -4.69 -5.76 11.47
CA GLY A 465 -3.61 -6.62 10.98
C GLY A 465 -2.23 -5.99 11.05
N CYS A 466 -1.23 -6.85 11.05
CA CYS A 466 0.18 -6.49 11.10
C CYS A 466 0.97 -7.28 10.06
N ILE A 467 1.75 -6.57 9.26
CA ILE A 467 2.58 -7.11 8.19
C ILE A 467 4.05 -6.88 8.53
N GLY A 468 4.80 -7.97 8.62
CA GLY A 468 6.25 -7.98 8.81
C GLY A 468 6.98 -8.23 7.50
N LEU A 469 7.92 -7.35 7.17
CA LEU A 469 8.84 -7.50 6.04
C LEU A 469 10.26 -7.65 6.56
N THR A 470 11.02 -8.59 6.00
CA THR A 470 12.44 -8.79 6.32
C THR A 470 13.30 -8.56 5.09
N TYR A 471 14.42 -7.87 5.27
CA TYR A 471 15.52 -7.87 4.32
C TYR A 471 16.66 -8.72 4.88
N TRP A 472 16.90 -9.84 4.21
CA TRP A 472 18.19 -10.52 4.22
C TRP A 472 18.81 -10.38 2.82
N PRO A 473 20.16 -10.29 2.72
CA PRO A 473 20.82 -10.05 1.45
C PRO A 473 20.43 -11.10 0.39
N ASN A 474 20.56 -10.79 -0.90
CA ASN A 474 20.22 -11.79 -1.93
C ASN A 474 21.43 -12.11 -2.80
N ARG A 475 21.89 -11.10 -3.54
CA ARG A 475 23.07 -11.14 -4.40
C ARG A 475 24.13 -10.16 -3.93
N TYR A 476 23.72 -9.07 -3.30
CA TYR A 476 24.60 -8.05 -2.78
C TYR A 476 25.36 -8.55 -1.55
N ARG A 477 26.69 -8.35 -1.53
CA ARG A 477 27.55 -8.82 -0.44
C ARG A 477 27.52 -7.81 0.69
N THR A 478 26.72 -8.08 1.72
CA THR A 478 26.60 -7.25 2.92
C THR A 478 26.22 -8.10 4.13
N LEU A 479 26.51 -7.61 5.33
CA LEU A 479 26.01 -8.17 6.59
C LEU A 479 24.73 -7.47 7.07
N TYR A 480 24.30 -6.42 6.37
CA TYR A 480 23.10 -5.68 6.71
C TYR A 480 21.85 -6.55 6.65
N ASN A 481 21.04 -6.48 7.69
CA ASN A 481 19.68 -7.01 7.70
C ASN A 481 18.75 -6.07 8.45
N GLU A 482 17.48 -6.11 8.08
CA GLU A 482 16.45 -5.23 8.64
C GLU A 482 15.11 -5.95 8.66
N THR A 483 14.30 -5.70 9.68
CA THR A 483 12.89 -6.07 9.71
C THR A 483 12.04 -4.83 9.94
N ARG A 484 10.92 -4.77 9.23
CA ARG A 484 9.98 -3.65 9.24
C ARG A 484 8.57 -4.13 9.49
N ARG A 485 7.78 -3.32 10.18
CA ARG A 485 6.38 -3.58 10.50
C ARG A 485 5.47 -2.48 9.96
N ALA A 486 4.30 -2.88 9.47
CA ALA A 486 3.18 -1.99 9.22
C ALA A 486 1.89 -2.57 9.80
N GLU A 487 1.07 -1.71 10.39
CA GLU A 487 -0.20 -2.06 10.97
C GLU A 487 -1.34 -1.36 10.23
N PHE A 488 -2.49 -2.02 10.18
CA PHE A 488 -3.70 -1.47 9.58
C PHE A 488 -4.94 -1.92 10.35
N LYS A 489 -6.02 -1.17 10.16
CA LYS A 489 -7.30 -1.43 10.81
C LYS A 489 -8.42 -0.94 9.90
N GLU A 490 -9.35 -1.84 9.59
CA GLU A 490 -10.51 -1.55 8.74
C GLU A 490 -11.79 -2.07 9.38
N THR A 491 -12.87 -1.31 9.21
CA THR A 491 -14.21 -1.74 9.62
C THR A 491 -14.93 -2.33 8.42
N LEU A 492 -15.42 -3.56 8.58
CA LEU A 492 -16.14 -4.36 7.61
C LEU A 492 -17.58 -4.51 8.06
N GLN A 493 -18.50 -4.61 7.11
CA GLN A 493 -19.92 -4.81 7.40
C GLN A 493 -20.32 -6.25 7.08
N LEU A 494 -20.93 -6.92 8.06
CA LEU A 494 -21.65 -8.16 7.86
C LEU A 494 -23.12 -7.84 7.60
N THR A 495 -23.63 -8.32 6.47
CA THR A 495 -25.07 -8.30 6.19
C THR A 495 -25.65 -9.67 6.52
N LEU A 496 -26.60 -9.70 7.44
CA LEU A 496 -27.43 -10.87 7.68
C LEU A 496 -28.46 -10.93 6.54
N VAL A 497 -28.35 -11.93 5.67
CA VAL A 497 -29.35 -12.20 4.62
C VAL A 497 -30.36 -13.20 5.15
#